data_AF-A0A3N1QAU7-F1
#
_entry.id   AF-A0A3N1QAU7-F1
#
_cell.length_a   1.000
_cell.length_b   1.000
_cell.length_c   1.000
_cell.angle_alpha   90.00
_cell.angle_beta   90.00
_cell.angle_gamma   90.00
#
_symmetry.space_group_name_H-M   'P 1'
#
loop_
_entity.id
_entity.type
_entity.pdbx_description
1 polymer ?
#
loop_
_entity_poly.entity_id
_entity_poly.type
_entity_poly.pdbx_seq_one_letter_code
_entity_poly.pdbx_strand_id
1 'polypeptide(L)'
;MTTRIRRRLTGSLLTGAAATSMIVAGPVSARASEATHAEVTVPLVADCSTLTDRGRAYFRANDIQICGVGGSSRGVVSGNCGTSTIYVDRLGSGRGRVSWSIFAGGGSTMVFRNIAINWGPAAGGSFADVSPMAGLAYSKSRLVNGKGKLKASISGSVKLVGKYLTCTIPRHEAASVTL
;
A
#
# COMPACT_ATOMS: atom_id res chain seq x y z
N MET A 1 -74.51 1.91 31.15
CA MET A 1 -74.73 2.22 32.57
C MET A 1 -73.36 2.43 33.21
N THR A 2 -73.17 3.61 33.83
CA THR A 2 -72.21 3.87 34.95
C THR A 2 -70.69 3.89 34.59
N THR A 3 -70.04 5.05 34.38
CA THR A 3 -69.39 5.93 35.41
C THR A 3 -68.09 5.31 35.93
N ARG A 4 -66.89 5.91 36.06
CA ARG A 4 -66.24 7.24 35.87
C ARG A 4 -64.75 7.06 36.34
N ILE A 5 -63.91 8.10 36.16
CA ILE A 5 -62.86 8.58 37.12
C ILE A 5 -61.52 7.79 37.19
N ARG A 6 -60.29 8.35 37.24
CA ARG A 6 -59.76 9.70 37.57
C ARG A 6 -58.32 9.95 37.02
N ARG A 7 -58.01 11.24 36.92
CA ARG A 7 -56.78 12.04 36.62
C ARG A 7 -55.44 11.54 37.23
N ARG A 8 -54.30 11.59 36.50
CA ARG A 8 -53.32 12.72 36.27
C ARG A 8 -52.70 13.24 37.59
N LEU A 9 -51.40 13.45 37.83
CA LEU A 9 -50.21 13.77 36.99
C LEU A 9 -48.90 13.38 37.73
N THR A 10 -47.95 12.81 37.01
CA THR A 10 -46.49 12.92 37.18
C THR A 10 -46.04 14.35 36.86
N GLY A 11 -44.97 14.97 37.36
CA GLY A 11 -43.76 14.55 38.06
C GLY A 11 -42.61 15.48 37.62
N SER A 12 -41.64 15.70 38.51
CA SER A 12 -40.28 16.25 38.28
C SER A 12 -40.04 17.77 38.23
N LEU A 13 -39.09 18.20 39.09
CA LEU A 13 -37.92 19.08 38.83
C LEU A 13 -37.11 19.14 40.15
N LEU A 14 -35.99 18.41 40.30
CA LEU A 14 -34.60 18.73 39.94
C LEU A 14 -33.97 19.93 40.67
N THR A 15 -33.13 19.63 41.67
CA THR A 15 -31.93 20.37 42.13
C THR A 15 -31.34 19.52 43.26
N GLY A 16 -30.07 19.18 43.40
CA GLY A 16 -28.79 19.55 42.80
C GLY A 16 -27.76 19.14 43.85
N ALA A 17 -26.70 18.40 43.50
CA ALA A 17 -25.66 18.06 44.48
C ALA A 17 -24.28 17.93 43.82
N ALA A 18 -23.30 18.48 44.53
CA ALA A 18 -21.98 18.85 44.09
C ALA A 18 -21.08 17.66 43.73
N ALA A 19 -20.26 17.86 42.69
CA ALA A 19 -19.20 16.94 42.28
C ALA A 19 -17.96 17.15 43.15
N THR A 20 -17.61 16.13 43.94
CA THR A 20 -16.31 15.97 44.58
C THR A 20 -15.26 15.57 43.54
N SER A 21 -14.22 16.38 43.39
CA SER A 21 -13.08 16.14 42.53
C SER A 21 -12.22 15.01 43.11
N MET A 22 -12.27 13.82 42.51
CA MET A 22 -11.27 12.78 42.74
C MET A 22 -10.18 12.89 41.67
N ILE A 23 -8.96 13.18 42.11
CA ILE A 23 -7.75 13.06 41.29
C ILE A 23 -7.51 11.56 41.09
N VAL A 24 -7.83 11.05 39.90
CA VAL A 24 -7.48 9.68 39.49
C VAL A 24 -6.08 9.71 38.90
N ALA A 25 -5.21 8.88 39.48
CA ALA A 25 -3.85 8.62 39.02
C ALA A 25 -3.83 8.20 37.53
N GLY A 26 -2.95 8.83 36.75
CA GLY A 26 -2.39 8.19 35.54
C GLY A 26 -1.53 6.97 35.94
N PRO A 27 -1.05 6.12 35.01
CA PRO A 27 -0.93 6.34 33.57
C PRO A 27 -1.65 5.25 32.77
N VAL A 28 -2.52 5.62 31.83
CA VAL A 28 -2.77 4.72 30.71
C VAL A 28 -1.81 5.13 29.61
N SER A 29 -0.62 4.55 29.71
CA SER A 29 0.32 4.48 28.60
C SER A 29 -0.47 4.04 27.38
N ALA A 30 -0.67 4.95 26.43
CA ALA A 30 -1.21 4.61 25.13
C ALA A 30 -0.25 3.58 24.54
N ARG A 31 -0.58 2.29 24.66
CA ARG A 31 -0.02 1.28 23.78
C ARG A 31 -0.45 1.73 22.40
N ALA A 32 0.50 2.28 21.64
CA ALA A 32 0.34 2.45 20.21
C ALA A 32 -0.18 1.11 19.71
N SER A 33 -1.42 1.11 19.21
CA SER A 33 -2.00 -0.03 18.52
C SER A 33 -0.99 -0.47 17.49
N GLU A 34 -0.42 -1.64 17.71
CA GLU A 34 0.60 -2.19 16.84
C GLU A 34 -0.07 -2.46 15.50
N ALA A 35 0.43 -1.83 14.43
CA ALA A 35 -0.18 -1.93 13.12
C ALA A 35 -0.32 -3.42 12.75
N THR A 36 -1.55 -3.87 12.50
CA THR A 36 -1.83 -5.22 12.01
C THR A 36 -1.57 -5.34 10.51
N HIS A 37 -1.42 -4.19 9.84
CA HIS A 37 -1.19 -4.03 8.43
C HIS A 37 -0.34 -2.79 8.20
N ALA A 38 0.66 -2.88 7.32
CA ALA A 38 1.40 -1.74 6.83
C ALA A 38 1.62 -1.88 5.33
N GLU A 39 1.28 -0.83 4.59
CA GLU A 39 1.37 -0.78 3.13
C GLU A 39 2.11 0.48 2.69
N VAL A 40 2.81 0.37 1.57
CA VAL A 40 3.29 1.51 0.82
C VAL A 40 3.07 1.26 -0.67
N THR A 41 2.58 2.28 -1.37
CA THR A 41 2.45 2.29 -2.82
C THR A 41 3.25 3.44 -3.39
N VAL A 42 4.08 3.17 -4.39
CA VAL A 42 4.87 4.19 -5.10
C VAL A 42 4.65 4.11 -6.60
N PRO A 43 4.72 5.25 -7.33
CA PRO A 43 4.69 5.24 -8.78
C PRO A 43 5.96 4.58 -9.35
N LEU A 44 5.78 3.89 -10.47
CA LEU A 44 6.89 3.41 -11.27
C LEU A 44 7.54 4.57 -12.03
N VAL A 45 8.86 4.51 -12.19
CA VAL A 45 9.63 5.57 -12.88
C VAL A 45 10.01 5.11 -14.27
N ALA A 46 9.55 5.84 -15.28
CA ALA A 46 9.87 5.58 -16.68
C ALA A 46 11.37 5.82 -16.95
N ASP A 47 12.07 4.83 -17.50
CA ASP A 47 13.38 5.05 -18.10
C ASP A 47 13.22 5.52 -19.55
N CYS A 48 13.30 6.83 -19.73
CA CYS A 48 13.15 7.48 -21.03
C CYS A 48 14.39 7.37 -21.92
N SER A 49 15.55 6.97 -21.36
CA SER A 49 16.79 6.85 -22.13
C SER A 49 16.75 5.70 -23.12
N THR A 50 15.96 4.67 -22.82
CA THR A 50 15.80 3.46 -23.64
C THR A 50 14.57 3.52 -24.56
N LEU A 51 13.82 4.63 -24.55
CA LEU A 51 12.60 4.80 -25.33
C LEU A 51 12.90 5.13 -26.79
N THR A 52 12.55 4.21 -27.69
CA THR A 52 12.67 4.38 -29.15
C THR A 52 11.63 5.36 -29.70
N ASP A 53 11.89 5.93 -30.88
CA ASP A 53 10.91 6.77 -31.59
C ASP A 53 9.60 6.04 -31.87
N ARG A 54 9.69 4.75 -32.21
CA ARG A 54 8.51 3.89 -32.41
C ARG A 54 7.70 3.72 -31.14
N GLY A 55 8.37 3.59 -30.00
CA GLY A 55 7.71 3.57 -28.68
C GLY A 55 7.03 4.90 -28.37
N ARG A 56 7.70 6.03 -28.59
CA ARG A 56 7.09 7.36 -28.45
C ARG A 56 5.84 7.51 -29.32
N ALA A 57 5.91 7.11 -30.59
CA ALA A 57 4.78 7.17 -31.50
C ALA A 57 3.60 6.30 -31.01
N TYR A 58 3.89 5.08 -30.53
CA TYR A 58 2.88 4.20 -29.95
C TYR A 58 2.19 4.83 -28.74
N PHE A 59 2.96 5.34 -27.77
CA PHE A 59 2.38 5.96 -26.58
C PHE A 59 1.54 7.19 -26.90
N ARG A 60 2.00 8.06 -27.83
CA ARG A 60 1.21 9.19 -28.32
C ARG A 60 -0.09 8.77 -29.00
N ALA A 61 -0.05 7.73 -29.83
CA ALA A 61 -1.22 7.23 -30.54
C ALA A 61 -2.28 6.63 -29.60
N ASN A 62 -1.88 6.20 -28.39
CA ASN A 62 -2.76 5.66 -27.37
C ASN A 62 -3.07 6.66 -26.24
N ASP A 63 -2.75 7.94 -26.44
CA ASP A 63 -2.91 9.03 -25.45
C ASP A 63 -2.24 8.74 -24.08
N ILE A 64 -1.14 7.99 -24.11
CA ILE A 64 -0.36 7.66 -22.91
C ILE A 64 0.79 8.66 -22.81
N GLN A 65 0.69 9.58 -21.86
CA GLN A 65 1.74 10.56 -21.59
C GLN A 65 2.90 9.90 -20.83
N ILE A 66 3.97 9.58 -21.57
CA ILE A 66 5.22 9.04 -21.03
C ILE A 66 6.37 9.95 -21.49
N CYS A 67 7.29 10.26 -20.58
CA CYS A 67 8.52 11.03 -20.85
C CYS A 67 8.35 12.51 -21.25
N GLY A 68 7.13 13.07 -21.16
CA GLY A 68 6.85 14.49 -21.42
C GLY A 68 7.14 14.95 -22.86
N VAL A 69 6.56 16.09 -23.26
CA VAL A 69 6.99 16.84 -24.45
C VAL A 69 8.05 17.84 -23.98
N GLY A 70 9.33 17.53 -24.17
CA GLY A 70 10.46 18.36 -23.71
C GLY A 70 11.30 17.78 -22.56
N GLY A 71 11.24 16.47 -22.32
CA GLY A 71 12.08 15.81 -21.33
C GLY A 71 13.57 16.11 -21.53
N SER A 72 14.12 16.97 -20.67
CA SER A 72 15.55 17.20 -20.60
C SER A 72 16.28 15.88 -20.37
N SER A 73 17.50 15.76 -20.86
CA SER A 73 18.44 14.64 -20.62
C SER A 73 18.77 14.39 -19.14
N ARG A 74 18.13 15.10 -18.21
CA ARG A 74 18.17 14.89 -16.77
C ARG A 74 16.84 14.30 -16.31
N GLY A 75 16.79 12.96 -16.23
CA GLY A 75 15.82 12.12 -15.52
C GLY A 75 14.44 12.72 -15.26
N VAL A 76 13.48 12.45 -16.15
CA VAL A 76 12.06 12.73 -15.86
C VAL A 76 11.57 11.77 -14.77
N VAL A 77 11.15 12.33 -13.63
CA VAL A 77 10.83 11.62 -12.37
C VAL A 77 9.38 11.12 -12.30
N SER A 78 8.52 11.41 -13.27
CA SER A 78 7.13 10.96 -13.21
C SER A 78 6.60 10.60 -14.60
N GLY A 79 6.36 9.31 -14.80
CA GLY A 79 5.54 8.80 -15.89
C GLY A 79 4.42 7.95 -15.33
N ASN A 80 3.27 7.90 -16.01
CA ASN A 80 2.15 7.01 -15.70
C ASN A 80 2.49 5.55 -16.08
N CYS A 81 3.68 5.08 -15.71
CA CYS A 81 4.15 3.70 -15.93
C CYS A 81 3.33 2.69 -15.11
N GLY A 82 2.65 3.17 -14.07
CA GLY A 82 1.88 2.37 -13.13
C GLY A 82 2.38 2.52 -11.71
N THR A 83 2.05 1.54 -10.87
CA THR A 83 2.35 1.56 -9.44
C THR A 83 2.98 0.24 -8.99
N SER A 84 3.76 0.33 -7.93
CA SER A 84 4.22 -0.82 -7.16
C SER A 84 3.75 -0.67 -5.73
N THR A 85 3.26 -1.75 -5.16
CA THR A 85 2.74 -1.81 -3.80
C THR A 85 3.42 -2.96 -3.07
N ILE A 86 3.83 -2.73 -1.83
CA ILE A 86 4.24 -3.78 -0.91
C ILE A 86 3.56 -3.56 0.43
N TYR A 87 3.10 -4.65 1.04
CA TYR A 87 2.53 -4.63 2.37
C TYR A 87 2.87 -5.86 3.19
N VAL A 88 2.78 -5.68 4.50
CA VAL A 88 2.97 -6.71 5.51
C VAL A 88 1.75 -6.78 6.41
N ASP A 89 1.31 -8.00 6.72
CA ASP A 89 0.18 -8.27 7.61
C ASP A 89 0.62 -9.14 8.78
N ARG A 90 0.05 -8.88 9.96
CA ARG A 90 0.03 -9.83 11.08
C ARG A 90 -1.20 -10.73 10.95
N LEU A 91 -1.00 -12.03 10.85
CA LEU A 91 -2.10 -13.02 10.74
C LEU A 91 -2.42 -13.71 12.07
N GLY A 92 -1.54 -13.61 13.05
CA GLY A 92 -1.68 -14.22 14.37
C GLY A 92 -0.34 -14.22 15.09
N SER A 93 -0.31 -14.83 16.28
CA SER A 93 0.91 -14.93 17.08
C SER A 93 2.01 -15.63 16.29
N GLY A 94 3.10 -14.90 16.02
CA GLY A 94 4.26 -15.39 15.31
C GLY A 94 4.05 -15.68 13.82
N ARG A 95 2.93 -15.24 13.24
CA ARG A 95 2.55 -15.49 11.83
C ARG A 95 2.25 -14.18 11.12
N GLY A 96 2.88 -13.98 9.97
CA GLY A 96 2.65 -12.84 9.11
C GLY A 96 2.51 -13.21 7.65
N ARG A 97 2.25 -12.20 6.84
CA ARG A 97 2.23 -12.28 5.38
C ARG A 97 2.96 -11.09 4.81
N VAL A 98 3.77 -11.35 3.79
CA VAL A 98 4.36 -10.34 2.92
C VAL A 98 3.67 -10.47 1.57
N SER A 99 3.12 -9.37 1.06
CA SER A 99 2.45 -9.34 -0.24
C SER A 99 2.96 -8.16 -1.04
N TRP A 100 3.01 -8.34 -2.36
CA TRP A 100 3.40 -7.29 -3.28
C TRP A 100 2.56 -7.35 -4.54
N SER A 101 2.37 -6.20 -5.15
CA SER A 101 1.71 -6.07 -6.44
C SER A 101 2.36 -4.99 -7.28
N ILE A 102 2.24 -5.15 -8.60
CA ILE A 102 2.67 -4.19 -9.59
C ILE A 102 1.51 -4.05 -10.57
N PHE A 103 1.13 -2.82 -10.83
CA PHE A 103 0.10 -2.48 -11.80
C PHE A 103 0.74 -1.61 -12.88
N ALA A 104 0.44 -1.88 -14.14
CA ALA A 104 0.89 -1.09 -15.26
C ALA A 104 -0.09 0.06 -15.52
N GLY A 105 0.45 1.26 -15.70
CA GLY A 105 -0.35 2.46 -15.95
C GLY A 105 -0.80 2.56 -17.40
N GLY A 106 -1.81 3.41 -17.64
CA GLY A 106 -2.30 3.75 -18.97
C GLY A 106 -2.79 2.55 -19.80
N GLY A 107 -3.28 1.47 -19.17
CA GLY A 107 -3.76 0.28 -19.88
C GLY A 107 -2.67 -0.51 -20.61
N SER A 108 -1.39 -0.25 -20.32
CA SER A 108 -0.26 -0.91 -20.95
C SER A 108 -0.04 -2.31 -20.36
N THR A 109 0.25 -3.29 -21.19
CA THR A 109 0.54 -4.66 -20.74
C THR A 109 2.01 -4.80 -20.34
N MET A 110 2.32 -5.35 -19.17
CA MET A 110 3.69 -5.77 -18.84
C MET A 110 4.04 -7.03 -19.63
N VAL A 111 5.24 -7.04 -20.21
CA VAL A 111 5.80 -8.18 -20.97
C VAL A 111 6.90 -8.93 -20.22
N PHE A 112 7.53 -8.27 -19.24
CA PHE A 112 8.63 -8.83 -18.48
C PHE A 112 8.74 -8.13 -17.13
N ARG A 113 9.15 -8.88 -16.11
CA ARG A 113 9.45 -8.35 -14.78
C ARG A 113 10.79 -8.89 -14.29
N ASN A 114 11.52 -8.04 -13.60
CA ASN A 114 12.72 -8.37 -12.85
C ASN A 114 12.59 -7.69 -11.49
N ILE A 115 12.15 -8.44 -10.48
CA ILE A 115 11.82 -7.89 -9.17
C ILE A 115 12.55 -8.64 -8.06
N ALA A 116 12.86 -7.89 -7.01
CA ALA A 116 13.46 -8.41 -5.79
C ALA A 116 12.66 -7.92 -4.58
N ILE A 117 12.24 -8.87 -3.76
CA ILE A 117 11.54 -8.67 -2.49
C ILE A 117 12.46 -9.15 -1.37
N ASN A 118 12.58 -8.38 -0.30
CA ASN A 118 13.25 -8.80 0.92
C ASN A 118 12.36 -8.51 2.11
N TRP A 119 12.35 -9.38 3.11
CA TRP A 119 11.64 -9.17 4.36
C TRP A 119 12.46 -9.61 5.58
N GLY A 120 12.08 -9.08 6.74
CA GLY A 120 12.74 -9.33 8.02
C GLY A 120 12.57 -8.15 8.98
N PRO A 121 13.25 -8.15 10.14
CA PRO A 121 14.09 -9.24 10.67
C PRO A 121 13.31 -10.49 11.10
N ALA A 122 12.04 -10.39 11.48
CA ALA A 122 11.24 -11.57 11.77
C ALA A 122 11.10 -12.45 10.51
N ALA A 123 11.45 -13.75 10.62
CA ALA A 123 11.32 -14.71 9.53
C ALA A 123 12.08 -14.34 8.25
N GLY A 124 13.22 -13.67 8.39
CA GLY A 124 13.98 -13.05 7.31
C GLY A 124 14.09 -13.91 6.04
N GLY A 125 13.96 -13.28 4.89
CA GLY A 125 13.96 -13.98 3.61
C GLY A 125 13.91 -13.05 2.42
N SER A 126 14.02 -13.63 1.24
CA SER A 126 13.99 -12.91 -0.02
C SER A 126 13.25 -13.69 -1.10
N PHE A 127 12.82 -12.97 -2.13
CA PHE A 127 12.22 -13.54 -3.32
C PHE A 127 12.64 -12.72 -4.52
N ALA A 128 13.21 -13.38 -5.53
CA ALA A 128 13.50 -12.77 -6.82
C ALA A 128 12.60 -13.41 -7.90
N ASP A 129 12.12 -12.60 -8.83
CA ASP A 129 11.34 -13.08 -9.97
C ASP A 129 11.78 -12.34 -11.24
N VAL A 130 12.44 -13.10 -12.12
CA VAL A 130 12.90 -12.68 -13.43
C VAL A 130 12.14 -13.54 -14.44
N SER A 131 11.09 -13.01 -15.03
CA SER A 131 10.20 -13.81 -15.87
C SER A 131 9.42 -12.97 -16.87
N PRO A 132 9.07 -13.56 -18.03
CA PRO A 132 8.08 -12.99 -18.92
C PRO A 132 6.70 -12.93 -18.23
N MET A 133 5.85 -12.03 -18.71
CA MET A 133 4.43 -12.00 -18.40
C MET A 133 3.64 -11.43 -19.57
N ALA A 134 2.33 -11.55 -19.50
CA ALA A 134 1.41 -10.82 -20.35
C ALA A 134 0.21 -10.44 -19.48
N GLY A 135 0.27 -9.26 -18.86
CA GLY A 135 -0.84 -8.77 -18.04
C GLY A 135 -0.67 -7.32 -17.62
N LEU A 136 -1.78 -6.71 -17.22
CA LEU A 136 -1.82 -5.34 -16.67
C LEU A 136 -1.39 -5.30 -15.20
N ALA A 137 -1.46 -6.44 -14.51
CA ALA A 137 -1.16 -6.54 -13.09
C ALA A 137 -0.38 -7.82 -12.79
N TYR A 138 0.42 -7.77 -11.73
CA TYR A 138 1.07 -8.91 -11.13
C TYR A 138 0.97 -8.78 -9.61
N SER A 139 0.64 -9.86 -8.92
CA SER A 139 0.65 -9.88 -7.46
C SER A 139 1.06 -11.26 -6.94
N LYS A 140 1.68 -11.26 -5.77
CA LYS A 140 2.08 -12.50 -5.08
C LYS A 140 2.20 -12.25 -3.59
N SER A 141 2.11 -13.33 -2.82
CA SER A 141 2.26 -13.28 -1.37
C SER A 141 3.05 -14.45 -0.83
N ARG A 142 3.60 -14.27 0.37
CA ARG A 142 4.34 -15.28 1.14
C ARG A 142 3.90 -15.22 2.59
N LEU A 143 3.61 -16.40 3.15
CA LEU A 143 3.46 -16.57 4.59
C LEU A 143 4.83 -16.60 5.23
N VAL A 144 4.94 -15.98 6.40
CA VAL A 144 6.17 -15.92 7.17
C VAL A 144 5.87 -16.28 8.62
N ASN A 145 6.77 -17.04 9.25
CA ASN A 145 6.65 -17.45 10.64
C ASN A 145 7.89 -16.99 11.41
N GLY A 146 7.72 -16.17 12.45
CA GLY A 146 8.82 -15.59 13.21
C GLY A 146 8.32 -14.74 14.35
N LYS A 147 9.22 -14.22 15.18
CA LYS A 147 8.88 -13.35 16.30
C LYS A 147 9.53 -11.98 16.13
N GLY A 148 8.84 -10.93 16.55
CA GLY A 148 9.33 -9.56 16.48
C GLY A 148 8.84 -8.81 15.24
N LYS A 149 9.59 -7.77 14.84
CA LYS A 149 9.20 -6.86 13.76
C LYS A 149 9.40 -7.52 12.40
N LEU A 150 8.33 -7.56 11.62
CA LEU A 150 8.31 -7.90 10.20
C LEU A 150 8.20 -6.62 9.38
N LYS A 151 9.13 -6.44 8.45
CA LYS A 151 9.11 -5.42 7.39
C LYS A 151 9.33 -6.10 6.06
N ALA A 152 8.98 -5.41 4.97
CA ALA A 152 9.32 -5.87 3.64
C ALA A 152 9.62 -4.72 2.69
N SER A 153 10.52 -4.95 1.75
CA SER A 153 10.90 -4.01 0.70
C SER A 153 10.85 -4.67 -0.67
N ILE A 154 10.55 -3.87 -1.69
CA ILE A 154 10.52 -4.26 -3.10
C ILE A 154 11.38 -3.30 -3.91
N SER A 155 12.01 -3.82 -4.96
CA SER A 155 12.74 -3.06 -5.98
C SER A 155 12.81 -3.87 -7.28
N GLY A 156 13.20 -3.22 -8.37
CA GLY A 156 13.40 -3.90 -9.66
C GLY A 156 12.94 -3.08 -10.84
N SER A 157 12.46 -3.76 -11.88
CA SER A 157 11.93 -3.13 -13.09
C SER A 157 10.90 -4.01 -13.78
N VAL A 158 10.05 -3.37 -14.59
CA VAL A 158 9.13 -4.03 -15.51
C VAL A 158 9.32 -3.46 -16.91
N LYS A 159 9.06 -4.27 -17.93
CA LYS A 159 9.01 -3.82 -19.33
C LYS A 159 7.58 -3.87 -19.81
N LEU A 160 7.14 -2.82 -20.49
CA LEU A 160 5.78 -2.71 -21.03
C LEU A 160 5.71 -3.10 -22.52
N VAL A 161 4.50 -3.41 -23.00
CA VAL A 161 4.19 -3.72 -24.40
C VAL A 161 4.64 -2.58 -25.30
N GLY A 162 5.14 -2.97 -26.48
CA GLY A 162 6.04 -2.17 -27.29
C GLY A 162 7.50 -2.56 -27.08
N LYS A 163 7.90 -3.22 -25.98
CA LYS A 163 9.31 -3.52 -25.65
C LYS A 163 10.22 -2.28 -25.57
N TYR A 164 9.66 -1.07 -25.64
CA TYR A 164 10.39 0.17 -25.76
C TYR A 164 10.47 0.95 -24.45
N LEU A 165 9.82 0.50 -23.38
CA LEU A 165 9.84 1.21 -22.11
C LEU A 165 10.12 0.27 -20.96
N THR A 166 11.21 0.56 -20.27
CA THR A 166 11.51 -0.01 -18.96
C THR A 166 10.98 0.96 -17.91
N CYS A 167 10.18 0.46 -16.98
CA CYS A 167 9.74 1.22 -15.82
C CYS A 167 10.44 0.64 -14.58
N THR A 168 11.21 1.47 -13.91
CA THR A 168 11.92 1.11 -12.67
C THR A 168 10.96 1.15 -11.50
N ILE A 169 11.11 0.18 -10.59
CA ILE A 169 10.47 0.17 -9.28
C ILE A 169 11.47 0.79 -8.30
N PRO A 170 11.28 2.05 -7.86
CA PRO A 170 12.13 2.63 -6.82
C PRO A 170 12.09 1.73 -5.59
N ARG A 171 13.23 1.57 -4.90
CA ARG A 171 13.22 0.80 -3.66
C ARG A 171 12.32 1.50 -2.65
N HIS A 172 11.32 0.78 -2.15
CA HIS A 172 10.43 1.25 -1.08
C HIS A 172 10.15 0.10 -0.10
N GLU A 173 9.83 0.47 1.14
CA GLU A 173 9.67 -0.44 2.27
C GLU A 173 8.38 -0.11 3.02
N ALA A 174 7.60 -1.15 3.33
CA ALA A 174 6.46 -1.03 4.22
C ALA A 174 6.92 -0.87 5.67
N ALA A 175 6.19 -0.09 6.46
CA ALA A 175 6.44 0.02 7.89
C ALA A 175 6.37 -1.35 8.58
N SER A 176 6.99 -1.48 9.76
CA SER A 176 7.00 -2.77 10.47
C SER A 176 5.67 -3.09 11.13
N VAL A 177 5.24 -4.34 11.05
CA VAL A 177 4.25 -4.96 11.92
C VAL A 177 4.95 -5.92 12.88
N THR A 178 4.38 -6.22 14.04
CA THR A 178 4.98 -7.23 14.95
C THR A 178 4.18 -8.51 14.91
N LEU A 179 4.88 -9.64 14.82
CA LEU A 179 4.31 -10.98 14.77
C LEU A 179 4.06 -11.55 16.16
#